data_AF-A0A0U0SYJ7-F1
#
_entry.id   AF-A0A0U0SYJ7-F1
#
_cell.length_a   1.000
_cell.length_b   1.000
_cell.length_c   1.000
_cell.angle_alpha   90.00
_cell.angle_beta   90.00
_cell.angle_gamma   90.00
#
_symmetry.space_group_name_H-M   'P 1'
#
loop_
_entity.id
_entity.type
_entity.pdbx_description
1 polymer ?
#
loop_
_entity_poly.entity_id
_entity_poly.type
_entity_poly.pdbx_seq_one_letter_code
_entity_poly.pdbx_strand_id
1 'polypeptide(L)'
;MIVVWEHLCMNPEDDPIAAFSAQRLSQGNFVVLSPTPSVSRAVPTPTAQPATTLPPAGASLSVSGVNVNRTIACNDSIVSVSGMSNTVVITGHCTSLTVSGMRNSVTVDSVDTIEAAGFNNEVTYHSGSPKISNAGGSNSVQQG
;
A
#
# COMPACT_ATOMS: atom_id res chain seq x y z
N MET A 1 -36.11 -13.94 -20.10
CA MET A 1 -35.13 -13.48 -21.11
C MET A 1 -33.81 -13.28 -20.36
N ILE A 2 -32.85 -14.16 -20.63
CA ILE A 2 -31.46 -14.13 -20.16
C ILE A 2 -30.67 -13.31 -21.18
N VAL A 3 -29.83 -12.38 -20.68
CA VAL A 3 -28.47 -11.94 -21.08
C VAL A 3 -28.19 -10.69 -20.21
N VAL A 4 -27.37 -10.69 -19.14
CA VAL A 4 -25.91 -10.83 -19.02
C VAL A 4 -25.15 -9.92 -19.97
N TRP A 5 -24.11 -9.25 -19.44
CA TRP A 5 -23.04 -8.45 -20.09
C TRP A 5 -23.15 -6.93 -19.94
N GLU A 6 -22.67 -6.42 -18.81
CA GLU A 6 -21.62 -5.38 -18.86
C GLU A 6 -20.60 -5.69 -17.76
N HIS A 7 -19.44 -6.17 -18.21
CA HIS A 7 -18.30 -6.59 -17.41
C HIS A 7 -17.51 -5.36 -16.96
N LEU A 8 -17.23 -5.30 -15.65
CA LEU A 8 -15.94 -4.97 -15.04
C LEU A 8 -15.11 -3.83 -15.64
N CYS A 9 -14.97 -2.76 -14.84
CA CYS A 9 -13.67 -2.29 -14.35
C CYS A 9 -13.88 -1.51 -13.05
N MET A 10 -13.75 -2.21 -11.92
CA MET A 10 -13.47 -1.58 -10.64
C MET A 10 -12.02 -1.06 -10.70
N ASN A 11 -11.84 0.26 -10.67
CA ASN A 11 -10.56 0.96 -10.63
C ASN A 11 -10.79 2.25 -9.80
N PRO A 12 -9.76 2.88 -9.22
CA PRO A 12 -9.16 2.59 -7.93
C PRO A 12 -9.33 3.83 -7.02
N GLU A 13 -10.59 4.22 -6.81
CA GLU A 13 -10.98 5.46 -6.11
C GLU A 13 -11.71 5.17 -4.79
N ASP A 14 -11.33 4.09 -4.08
CA ASP A 14 -11.77 3.88 -2.70
C ASP A 14 -10.99 4.85 -1.77
N ASP A 15 -11.34 6.13 -1.90
CA ASP A 15 -11.09 7.18 -0.92
C ASP A 15 -12.05 6.94 0.26
N PRO A 16 -11.60 6.57 1.46
CA PRO A 16 -12.43 6.67 2.65
C PRO A 16 -12.39 8.12 3.15
N ILE A 17 -12.92 9.07 2.37
CA ILE A 17 -13.25 10.40 2.86
C ILE A 17 -14.76 10.57 2.81
N ALA A 18 -15.45 9.85 3.69
CA ALA A 18 -16.84 10.15 4.02
C ALA A 18 -17.12 9.87 5.49
N ALA A 19 -16.69 10.78 6.36
CA ALA A 19 -17.39 11.18 7.56
C ALA A 19 -16.82 12.56 7.96
N PHE A 20 -17.53 13.67 7.91
CA PHE A 20 -18.76 13.91 8.66
C PHE A 20 -19.62 14.98 7.99
N SER A 21 -20.91 14.70 7.99
CA SER A 21 -22.00 15.55 7.54
C SER A 21 -22.14 16.83 8.38
N ALA A 22 -22.50 17.90 7.65
CA ALA A 22 -23.33 19.05 8.01
C ALA A 22 -23.55 19.40 9.49
N GLN A 23 -23.29 20.68 9.82
CA GLN A 23 -24.27 21.53 10.51
C GLN A 23 -23.90 23.02 10.34
N ARG A 24 -24.80 23.77 9.70
CA ARG A 24 -24.78 25.23 9.59
C ARG A 24 -25.41 25.85 10.84
N LEU A 25 -25.08 27.14 11.05
CA LEU A 25 -25.69 28.15 11.93
C LEU A 25 -25.26 28.10 13.40
N SER A 26 -24.59 29.14 13.90
CA SER A 26 -25.25 30.34 14.41
C SER A 26 -24.37 31.05 15.44
N GLN A 27 -24.21 32.35 15.26
CA GLN A 27 -24.15 33.38 16.30
C GLN A 27 -23.19 33.21 17.49
N GLY A 28 -22.30 34.20 17.59
CA GLY A 28 -22.35 35.08 18.75
C GLY A 28 -21.47 34.72 19.95
N ASN A 29 -20.46 35.56 20.15
CA ASN A 29 -20.18 36.26 21.41
C ASN A 29 -19.77 35.43 22.66
N PHE A 30 -18.48 35.51 22.98
CA PHE A 30 -17.91 35.93 24.27
C PHE A 30 -18.41 35.23 25.56
N VAL A 31 -17.50 34.57 26.29
CA VAL A 31 -17.00 34.94 27.64
C VAL A 31 -16.03 33.82 28.11
N VAL A 32 -14.85 34.22 28.55
CA VAL A 32 -13.75 33.44 29.14
C VAL A 32 -14.18 32.78 30.46
N LEU A 33 -13.83 31.51 30.71
CA LEU A 33 -13.47 30.92 32.02
C LEU A 33 -12.75 29.56 31.80
N SER A 34 -11.61 29.39 32.46
CA SER A 34 -10.51 28.40 32.31
C SER A 34 -10.88 26.92 32.58
N PRO A 35 -10.06 25.91 32.16
CA PRO A 35 -8.85 25.53 32.92
C PRO A 35 -7.63 25.09 32.07
N THR A 36 -6.43 25.43 32.57
CA THR A 36 -5.09 24.85 32.32
C THR A 36 -4.86 23.95 31.10
N PRO A 37 -3.98 24.34 30.13
CA PRO A 37 -3.32 23.36 29.28
C PRO A 37 -2.22 22.65 30.09
N SER A 38 -2.40 21.36 30.38
CA SER A 38 -1.30 20.51 30.84
C SER A 38 -0.26 20.41 29.72
N VAL A 39 0.74 21.29 29.77
CA VAL A 39 1.98 21.17 29.01
C VAL A 39 2.78 20.03 29.65
N SER A 40 2.47 18.80 29.29
CA SER A 40 3.33 17.65 29.60
C SER A 40 4.39 17.52 28.51
N ARG A 41 5.50 18.20 28.79
CA ARG A 41 6.85 17.97 28.27
C ARG A 41 7.13 16.47 28.06
N ALA A 42 7.43 16.08 26.82
CA ALA A 42 8.19 14.87 26.52
C ALA A 42 9.40 15.24 25.63
N VAL A 43 10.51 15.51 26.33
CA VAL A 43 11.92 15.20 26.01
C VAL A 43 12.35 15.20 24.52
N PRO A 44 13.25 16.10 24.08
CA PRO A 44 14.02 15.87 22.88
C PRO A 44 15.20 14.91 23.16
N THR A 45 15.46 14.03 22.18
CA THR A 45 16.62 13.14 21.95
C THR A 45 16.83 11.92 22.86
N PRO A 46 17.15 10.75 22.25
CA PRO A 46 18.50 10.51 21.74
C PRO A 46 18.56 10.38 20.21
N THR A 47 19.65 10.88 19.65
CA THR A 47 20.20 10.45 18.36
C THR A 47 20.34 8.94 18.35
N ALA A 48 19.34 8.22 17.84
CA ALA A 48 19.46 6.84 17.45
C ALA A 48 19.50 6.82 15.93
N GLN A 49 20.58 6.28 15.35
CA GLN A 49 20.59 5.83 13.96
C GLN A 49 19.25 5.17 13.64
N PRO A 50 18.68 5.33 12.44
CA PRO A 50 17.54 4.50 12.05
C PRO A 50 18.03 3.05 12.03
N ALA A 51 17.90 2.37 13.17
CA ALA A 51 17.70 0.94 13.19
C ALA A 51 16.51 0.75 12.27
N THR A 52 16.73 0.05 11.17
CA THR A 52 15.67 -0.43 10.28
C THR A 52 14.79 -1.38 11.09
N THR A 53 13.97 -0.81 11.97
CA THR A 53 12.84 -1.50 12.59
C THR A 53 11.95 -1.88 11.44
N LEU A 54 11.85 -3.18 11.20
CA LEU A 54 10.87 -3.71 10.26
C LEU A 54 9.50 -3.11 10.59
N PRO A 55 8.66 -2.85 9.58
CA PRO A 55 7.29 -2.46 9.79
C PRO A 55 6.62 -3.43 10.77
N PRO A 56 5.72 -2.95 11.65
CA PRO A 56 4.93 -3.86 12.48
C PRO A 56 4.23 -4.89 11.60
N ALA A 57 4.18 -6.14 12.05
CA ALA A 57 3.56 -7.23 11.30
C ALA A 57 2.11 -6.88 10.95
N GLY A 58 1.70 -7.14 9.71
CA GLY A 58 0.37 -6.76 9.20
C GLY A 58 0.23 -5.31 8.74
N ALA A 59 1.33 -4.58 8.54
CA ALA A 59 1.27 -3.25 7.92
C ALA A 59 0.87 -3.32 6.44
N SER A 60 0.25 -2.27 5.93
CA SER A 60 0.08 -2.05 4.48
C SER A 60 1.18 -1.14 3.96
N LEU A 61 1.98 -1.64 3.02
CA LEU A 61 3.05 -0.87 2.39
C LEU A 61 2.64 -0.52 0.96
N SER A 62 2.84 0.74 0.58
CA SER A 62 2.53 1.20 -0.77
C SER A 62 3.75 1.85 -1.43
N VAL A 63 3.99 1.50 -2.69
CA VAL A 63 5.05 2.07 -3.52
C VAL A 63 4.42 2.69 -4.74
N SER A 64 4.63 3.98 -4.93
CA SER A 64 4.08 4.73 -6.07
C SER A 64 5.15 5.61 -6.68
N GLY A 65 5.17 5.71 -8.01
CA GLY A 65 6.09 6.59 -8.74
C GLY A 65 6.33 6.20 -10.19
N VAL A 66 7.31 6.85 -10.82
CA VAL A 66 7.76 6.54 -12.17
C VAL A 66 9.28 6.34 -12.15
N ASN A 67 9.75 5.20 -12.67
CA ASN A 67 11.17 4.85 -12.72
C ASN A 67 11.86 4.89 -11.34
N VAL A 68 11.14 4.43 -10.31
CA VAL A 68 11.64 4.38 -8.93
C VAL A 68 12.28 3.03 -8.64
N ASN A 69 13.40 3.03 -7.94
CA ASN A 69 14.03 1.85 -7.36
C ASN A 69 13.86 1.86 -5.84
N ARG A 70 13.18 0.85 -5.28
CA ARG A 70 12.93 0.77 -3.83
C ARG A 70 13.11 -0.64 -3.31
N THR A 71 13.57 -0.73 -2.07
CA THR A 71 13.67 -1.99 -1.33
C THR A 71 12.79 -1.90 -0.08
N ILE A 72 12.02 -2.95 0.17
CA ILE A 72 11.03 -3.01 1.23
C ILE A 72 11.20 -4.32 2.01
N ALA A 73 11.22 -4.21 3.33
CA ALA A 73 11.18 -5.37 4.19
C ALA A 73 9.72 -5.73 4.49
N CYS A 74 9.34 -6.96 4.14
CA CYS A 74 8.03 -7.52 4.37
C CYS A 74 8.05 -8.41 5.61
N ASN A 75 7.08 -8.21 6.49
CA ASN A 75 6.88 -9.02 7.69
C ASN A 75 5.39 -9.31 7.83
N ASP A 76 4.90 -10.31 7.10
CA ASP A 76 3.48 -10.71 7.07
C ASP A 76 2.56 -9.53 6.74
N SER A 77 3.04 -8.70 5.82
CA SER A 77 2.45 -7.42 5.46
C SER A 77 1.88 -7.48 4.05
N ILE A 78 0.97 -6.55 3.73
CA ILE A 78 0.38 -6.43 2.39
C ILE A 78 1.12 -5.32 1.65
N VAL A 79 1.60 -5.62 0.44
CA VAL A 79 2.36 -4.66 -0.38
C VAL A 79 1.56 -4.33 -1.63
N SER A 80 1.40 -3.04 -1.92
CA SER A 80 0.81 -2.54 -3.15
C SER A 80 1.82 -1.68 -3.92
N VAL A 81 2.16 -2.11 -5.13
CA VAL A 81 3.04 -1.38 -6.03
C VAL A 81 2.19 -0.74 -7.12
N SER A 82 2.38 0.54 -7.37
CA SER A 82 1.65 1.35 -8.33
C SER A 82 2.60 2.25 -9.13
N GLY A 83 2.21 2.60 -10.36
CA GLY A 83 2.96 3.53 -11.21
C GLY A 83 3.55 2.91 -12.47
N MET A 84 4.68 3.45 -12.97
CA MET A 84 5.25 3.05 -14.26
C MET A 84 6.76 2.79 -14.19
N SER A 85 7.20 1.66 -14.75
CA SER A 85 8.62 1.32 -14.90
C SER A 85 9.39 1.29 -13.58
N ASN A 86 8.73 0.92 -12.48
CA ASN A 86 9.37 0.86 -11.17
C ASN A 86 10.06 -0.49 -10.95
N THR A 87 11.15 -0.48 -10.17
CA THR A 87 11.87 -1.66 -9.72
C THR A 87 11.74 -1.78 -8.22
N VAL A 88 11.01 -2.80 -7.74
CA VAL A 88 10.74 -2.99 -6.31
C VAL A 88 11.32 -4.32 -5.86
N VAL A 89 12.16 -4.28 -4.82
CA VAL A 89 12.74 -5.47 -4.20
C VAL A 89 12.14 -5.66 -2.82
N ILE A 90 11.56 -6.82 -2.57
CA ILE A 90 10.83 -7.13 -1.35
C ILE A 90 11.51 -8.30 -0.66
N THR A 91 11.99 -8.05 0.55
CA THR A 91 12.75 -9.03 1.34
C THR A 91 11.92 -9.51 2.52
N GLY A 92 11.92 -10.81 2.80
CA GLY A 92 11.12 -11.43 3.85
C GLY A 92 9.83 -12.04 3.34
N HIS A 93 8.86 -12.24 4.23
CA HIS A 93 7.60 -12.90 3.93
C HIS A 93 6.45 -11.88 3.82
N CYS A 94 5.71 -11.90 2.71
CA CYS A 94 4.49 -11.11 2.54
C CYS A 94 3.25 -12.01 2.47
N THR A 95 2.15 -11.54 3.04
CA THR A 95 0.87 -12.25 2.91
C THR A 95 0.20 -11.98 1.56
N SER A 96 0.32 -10.75 1.04
CA SER A 96 -0.25 -10.41 -0.28
C SER A 96 0.56 -9.32 -0.96
N LEU A 97 0.72 -9.47 -2.27
CA LEU A 97 1.40 -8.53 -3.14
C LEU A 97 0.50 -8.16 -4.31
N THR A 98 0.15 -6.88 -4.41
CA THR A 98 -0.61 -6.35 -5.55
C THR A 98 0.30 -5.45 -6.39
N VAL A 99 0.37 -5.73 -7.69
CA VAL A 99 1.13 -4.93 -8.66
C VAL A 99 0.18 -4.30 -9.65
N SER A 100 -0.08 -3.02 -9.42
CA SER A 100 -0.89 -2.13 -10.24
C SER A 100 0.04 -1.23 -11.07
N GLY A 101 -0.37 -0.87 -12.28
CA GLY A 101 0.41 0.01 -13.16
C GLY A 101 1.06 -0.69 -14.35
N MET A 102 2.12 -0.10 -14.92
CA MET A 102 2.68 -0.52 -16.21
C MET A 102 4.19 -0.77 -16.18
N ARG A 103 4.63 -1.92 -16.71
CA ARG A 103 6.05 -2.27 -16.87
C ARG A 103 6.83 -2.24 -15.54
N ASN A 104 6.19 -2.60 -14.43
CA ASN A 104 6.90 -2.69 -13.15
C ASN A 104 7.64 -4.02 -13.06
N SER A 105 8.83 -3.99 -12.49
CA SER A 105 9.65 -5.16 -12.18
C SER A 105 9.69 -5.34 -10.67
N VAL A 106 9.14 -6.45 -10.18
CA VAL A 106 8.99 -6.71 -8.75
C VAL A 106 9.67 -8.02 -8.41
N THR A 107 10.63 -7.97 -7.49
CA THR A 107 11.32 -9.15 -6.96
C THR A 107 10.90 -9.35 -5.52
N VAL A 108 10.43 -10.55 -5.16
CA VAL A 108 10.00 -10.88 -3.80
C VAL A 108 10.66 -12.17 -3.33
N ASP A 109 11.11 -12.20 -2.08
CA ASP A 109 11.71 -13.40 -1.51
C ASP A 109 10.67 -14.52 -1.34
N SER A 110 9.65 -14.26 -0.52
CA SER A 110 8.57 -15.20 -0.25
C SER A 110 7.22 -14.48 -0.10
N VAL A 111 6.17 -15.02 -0.71
CA VAL A 111 4.82 -14.44 -0.64
C VAL A 111 3.74 -15.51 -0.79
N ASP A 112 2.61 -15.33 -0.10
CA ASP A 112 1.47 -16.27 -0.19
C ASP A 112 0.56 -16.02 -1.40
N THR A 113 0.35 -14.76 -1.78
CA THR A 113 -0.52 -14.37 -2.90
C THR A 113 0.10 -13.25 -3.73
N ILE A 114 0.14 -13.44 -5.05
CA ILE A 114 0.62 -12.45 -6.02
C ILE A 114 -0.56 -12.07 -6.91
N GLU A 115 -0.90 -10.79 -6.93
CA GLU A 115 -1.94 -10.22 -7.78
C GLU A 115 -1.32 -9.22 -8.76
N ALA A 116 -1.25 -9.60 -10.03
CA ALA A 116 -0.81 -8.71 -11.09
C ALA A 116 -2.05 -8.07 -11.76
N ALA A 117 -2.46 -6.92 -11.24
CA ALA A 117 -3.62 -6.16 -11.72
C ALA A 117 -3.29 -5.20 -12.89
N GLY A 118 -2.03 -4.82 -13.04
CA GLY A 118 -1.56 -3.90 -14.09
C GLY A 118 -1.27 -4.54 -15.46
N PHE A 119 -0.50 -3.84 -16.31
CA PHE A 119 -0.09 -4.30 -17.64
C PHE A 119 1.42 -4.44 -17.80
N ASN A 120 1.86 -5.50 -18.50
CA ASN A 120 3.27 -5.75 -18.82
C ASN A 120 4.19 -5.77 -17.58
N ASN A 121 3.68 -6.17 -16.41
CA ASN A 121 4.51 -6.27 -15.21
C ASN A 121 5.28 -7.58 -15.20
N GLU A 122 6.47 -7.55 -14.61
CA GLU A 122 7.32 -8.70 -14.39
C GLU A 122 7.45 -8.92 -12.89
N VAL A 123 7.05 -10.10 -12.42
CA VAL A 123 7.13 -10.48 -11.01
C VAL A 123 8.00 -11.73 -10.89
N THR A 124 9.06 -11.62 -10.12
CA THR A 124 9.97 -12.72 -9.81
C THR A 124 9.87 -13.05 -8.33
N TYR A 125 9.56 -14.30 -8.00
CA TYR A 125 9.59 -14.77 -6.62
C TYR A 125 10.71 -15.81 -6.43
N HIS A 126 11.40 -15.78 -5.29
CA HIS A 126 12.51 -16.71 -5.04
C HIS A 126 12.02 -18.04 -4.46
N SER A 127 11.17 -18.00 -3.43
CA SER A 127 10.74 -19.16 -2.67
C SER A 127 9.25 -19.14 -2.33
N GLY A 128 8.70 -20.33 -2.02
CA GLY A 128 7.29 -20.51 -1.66
C GLY A 128 6.40 -21.00 -2.81
N SER A 129 5.10 -21.07 -2.54
CA SER A 129 4.08 -21.47 -3.49
C SER A 129 2.95 -20.43 -3.52
N PRO A 130 3.20 -19.23 -4.06
CA PRO A 130 2.20 -18.17 -4.09
C PRO A 130 1.01 -18.56 -4.94
N LYS A 131 -0.16 -18.14 -4.51
CA LYS A 131 -1.33 -18.08 -5.37
C LYS A 131 -1.17 -16.93 -6.35
N ILE A 132 -0.94 -17.24 -7.62
CA ILE A 132 -0.77 -16.25 -8.68
C ILE A 132 -2.14 -15.92 -9.29
N SER A 133 -2.48 -14.63 -9.30
CA SER A 133 -3.70 -14.07 -9.89
C SER A 133 -3.33 -12.97 -10.88
N ASN A 134 -3.60 -13.19 -12.16
CA ASN A 134 -3.28 -12.24 -13.22
C ASN A 134 -4.56 -11.55 -13.67
N ALA A 135 -4.94 -10.48 -12.97
CA ALA A 135 -6.15 -9.71 -13.28
C ALA A 135 -5.96 -8.74 -14.45
N GLY A 136 -4.73 -8.29 -14.71
CA GLY A 136 -4.39 -7.42 -15.83
C GLY A 136 -3.78 -8.13 -17.04
N GLY A 137 -3.30 -7.35 -18.03
CA GLY A 137 -2.86 -7.88 -19.33
C GLY A 137 -1.35 -8.01 -19.49
N SER A 138 -0.89 -9.12 -20.08
CA SER A 138 0.52 -9.35 -20.45
C SER A 138 1.51 -9.33 -19.27
N ASN A 139 1.07 -9.70 -18.07
CA ASN A 139 1.94 -9.86 -16.91
C ASN A 139 2.72 -11.19 -16.98
N SER A 140 4.00 -11.16 -16.58
CA SER A 140 4.86 -12.33 -16.47
C SER A 140 5.16 -12.57 -14.99
N VAL A 141 4.84 -13.77 -14.48
CA VAL A 141 5.14 -14.17 -13.11
C VAL A 141 5.94 -15.45 -13.17
N GLN A 142 7.16 -15.43 -12.64
CA GLN A 142 8.09 -16.55 -12.70
C GLN A 142 8.85 -16.73 -11.39
N GLN A 143 9.24 -17.96 -11.11
CA GLN A 143 10.20 -18.24 -10.04
C GLN A 143 11.62 -18.03 -10.58
N GLY A 144 12.49 -17.36 -9.84
CA GLY A 144 13.87 -17.07 -10.26
C GLY A 144 14.80 -16.72 -9.12
#